data_AF-A0A851IHK3-F1
#
_entry.id   AF-A0A851IHK3-F1
#
_cell.length_a   1.000
_cell.length_b   1.000
_cell.length_c   1.000
_cell.angle_alpha   90.00
_cell.angle_beta   90.00
_cell.angle_gamma   90.00
#
_symmetry.space_group_name_H-M   'P 1'
#
loop_
_entity.id
_entity.type
_entity.pdbx_description
1 polymer ?
#
loop_
_entity_poly.entity_id
_entity_poly.type
_entity_poly.pdbx_seq_one_letter_code
_entity_poly.pdbx_strand_id
1 'polypeptide(L)'
;MRSEERIRIPARRREKAHRPPRPGQRLLLLLLFCILFSAVFQGILQFRLRRYYEGRPTEELSPGESLPETDLIEHSPELESPSERFRLELSRLSEEQAALRRQRSRIAAREQEQQIAALWDTELQRISAELLSQLSEKKRADFRESQKQFRRERRLTAMKEVNTGGSAAEENIAYLKKYAELTERRCYELLERLPA
;
A
#
# COMPACT_ATOMS: atom_id res chain seq x y z
N MET A 1 38.42 82.17 -2.60
CA MET A 1 37.24 82.09 -3.49
C MET A 1 36.54 80.77 -3.22
N ARG A 2 35.26 80.84 -2.80
CA ARG A 2 34.38 79.69 -2.59
C ARG A 2 33.98 79.08 -3.94
N SER A 3 34.03 77.77 -4.06
CA SER A 3 33.16 77.02 -4.98
C SER A 3 32.53 75.89 -4.20
N GLU A 4 31.24 76.04 -3.93
CA GLU A 4 30.36 75.00 -3.39
C GLU A 4 30.03 74.02 -4.52
N GLU A 5 30.52 72.79 -4.44
CA GLU A 5 30.04 71.72 -5.31
C GLU A 5 28.97 70.92 -4.57
N ARG A 6 27.71 71.21 -4.90
CA ARG A 6 26.52 70.57 -4.32
C ARG A 6 26.41 69.12 -4.81
N ILE A 7 26.69 68.19 -3.90
CA ILE A 7 26.43 66.76 -4.09
C ILE A 7 24.91 66.54 -4.21
N ARG A 8 24.42 66.22 -5.41
CA ARG A 8 23.04 65.73 -5.61
C ARG A 8 23.01 64.23 -5.34
N ILE A 9 22.38 63.84 -4.23
CA ILE A 9 22.09 62.45 -3.89
C ILE A 9 20.81 62.02 -4.63
N PRO A 10 20.82 60.94 -5.44
CA PRO A 10 19.60 60.44 -6.06
C PRO A 10 18.68 59.76 -5.04
N ALA A 11 17.38 60.04 -5.16
CA ALA A 11 16.34 59.47 -4.30
C ALA A 11 16.29 57.94 -4.41
N ARG A 12 16.48 57.25 -3.28
CA ARG A 12 16.28 55.80 -3.17
C ARG A 12 14.85 55.43 -3.53
N ARG A 13 14.69 54.67 -4.60
CA ARG A 13 13.47 53.94 -4.98
C ARG A 13 13.10 52.99 -3.82
N ARG A 14 12.00 53.25 -3.11
CA ARG A 14 11.46 52.33 -2.10
C ARG A 14 10.79 51.16 -2.81
N GLU A 15 11.52 50.08 -3.04
CA GLU A 15 10.89 48.78 -3.30
C GLU A 15 10.29 48.25 -2.01
N LYS A 16 9.04 47.79 -2.11
CA LYS A 16 8.17 47.43 -0.99
C LYS A 16 8.74 46.22 -0.27
N ALA A 17 9.17 46.40 0.98
CA ALA A 17 9.47 45.30 1.88
C ALA A 17 8.24 44.40 2.01
N HIS A 18 8.35 43.14 1.59
CA HIS A 18 7.38 42.11 1.87
C HIS A 18 7.31 41.94 3.40
N ARG A 19 6.27 42.51 4.01
CA ARG A 19 6.08 42.40 5.46
C ARG A 19 5.79 40.95 5.80
N PRO A 20 6.54 40.33 6.73
CA PRO A 20 6.25 38.97 7.14
C PRO A 20 4.84 38.90 7.74
N PRO A 21 4.08 37.82 7.46
CA PRO A 21 2.74 37.65 8.00
C PRO A 21 2.80 37.64 9.53
N ARG A 22 1.85 38.35 10.15
CA ARG A 22 1.69 38.45 11.61
C ARG A 22 1.58 37.05 12.22
N PRO A 23 2.01 36.83 13.48
CA PRO A 23 2.02 35.50 14.10
C PRO A 23 0.64 34.80 14.05
N GLY A 24 -0.45 35.54 14.23
CA GLY A 24 -1.82 34.99 14.08
C GLY A 24 -2.19 34.59 12.65
N GLN A 25 -1.61 35.24 11.64
CA GLN A 25 -1.84 34.89 10.23
C GLN A 25 -1.09 33.61 9.85
N ARG A 26 0.07 33.34 10.45
CA ARG A 26 0.81 32.08 10.26
C ARG A 26 0.05 30.89 10.86
N LEU A 27 -0.53 31.06 12.05
CA LEU A 27 -1.37 30.04 12.66
C LEU A 27 -2.62 29.76 11.83
N LEU A 28 -3.29 30.81 11.33
CA LEU A 28 -4.46 30.66 10.47
C LEU A 28 -4.13 29.91 9.17
N LEU A 29 -2.98 30.20 8.54
CA LEU A 29 -2.52 29.51 7.33
C LEU A 29 -2.19 28.04 7.60
N LEU A 30 -1.57 27.72 8.74
CA LEU A 30 -1.31 26.34 9.14
C LEU A 30 -2.61 25.56 9.39
N LEU A 31 -3.60 26.17 10.07
CA LEU A 31 -4.90 25.54 10.29
C LEU A 31 -5.64 25.27 8.99
N LEU A 32 -5.65 26.24 8.07
CA LEU A 32 -6.22 26.06 6.72
C LEU A 32 -5.51 24.94 5.96
N PHE A 33 -4.18 24.90 6.01
CA PHE A 33 -3.40 23.83 5.38
C PHE A 33 -3.71 22.46 5.99
N CYS A 34 -3.80 22.34 7.31
CA CYS A 34 -4.16 21.09 7.98
C CYS A 34 -5.57 20.61 7.60
N ILE A 35 -6.55 21.52 7.50
CA ILE A 35 -7.92 21.19 7.09
C ILE A 35 -7.94 20.72 5.63
N LEU A 36 -7.28 21.45 4.73
CA LEU A 36 -7.20 21.09 3.31
C LEU A 36 -6.49 19.74 3.12
N PHE A 37 -5.36 19.53 3.81
CA PHE A 37 -4.63 18.28 3.76
C PHE A 37 -5.46 17.11 4.30
N SER A 38 -6.19 17.31 5.39
CA SER A 38 -7.08 16.29 5.95
C SER A 38 -8.23 15.95 5.00
N ALA A 39 -8.84 16.95 4.36
CA ALA A 39 -9.92 16.75 3.39
C ALA A 39 -9.43 16.02 2.13
N VAL A 40 -8.24 16.38 1.62
CA VAL A 40 -7.61 15.70 0.48
C VAL A 40 -7.25 14.26 0.86
N PHE A 41 -6.66 14.05 2.04
CA PHE A 41 -6.32 12.72 2.54
C PHE A 41 -7.57 11.83 2.71
N GLN A 42 -8.64 12.37 3.29
CA GLN A 42 -9.93 11.69 3.39
C GLN A 42 -10.52 11.42 2.01
N GLY A 43 -10.45 12.37 1.07
CA GLY A 43 -10.94 12.19 -0.31
C GLY A 43 -10.17 11.11 -1.08
N ILE A 44 -8.85 11.07 -0.96
CA ILE A 44 -8.01 10.03 -1.57
C ILE A 44 -8.30 8.67 -0.94
N LEU A 45 -8.48 8.61 0.38
CA LEU A 45 -8.81 7.36 1.07
C LEU A 45 -10.19 6.85 0.63
N GLN A 46 -11.19 7.74 0.58
CA GLN A 46 -12.53 7.41 0.10
C GLN A 46 -12.52 7.00 -1.37
N PHE A 47 -11.72 7.64 -2.22
CA PHE A 47 -11.57 7.27 -3.63
C PHE A 47 -10.89 5.91 -3.81
N ARG A 48 -9.86 5.61 -3.02
CA ARG A 48 -9.22 4.28 -3.01
C ARG A 48 -10.15 3.20 -2.49
N LEU A 49 -10.90 3.48 -1.42
CA LEU A 49 -11.93 2.57 -0.90
C LEU A 49 -13.05 2.37 -1.93
N ARG A 50 -13.49 3.44 -2.58
CA ARG A 50 -14.53 3.38 -3.60
C ARG A 50 -14.10 2.54 -4.80
N ARG A 51 -12.85 2.66 -5.28
CA ARG A 51 -12.30 1.74 -6.29
C ARG A 51 -12.18 0.29 -5.80
N TYR A 52 -11.96 0.10 -4.50
CA TYR A 52 -11.94 -1.22 -3.89
C TYR A 52 -13.35 -1.85 -3.80
N TYR A 53 -14.40 -1.04 -3.64
CA TYR A 53 -15.80 -1.49 -3.59
C TYR A 53 -16.51 -1.51 -4.96
N GLU A 54 -16.14 -0.65 -5.90
CA GLU A 54 -16.68 -0.59 -7.29
C GLU A 54 -16.04 -1.63 -8.22
N GLY A 55 -15.02 -2.37 -7.78
CA GLY A 55 -14.45 -3.52 -8.50
C GLY A 55 -15.28 -4.81 -8.42
N ARG A 56 -16.46 -4.77 -7.79
CA ARG A 56 -17.49 -5.82 -7.96
C ARG A 56 -18.38 -5.45 -9.14
N PRO A 57 -18.46 -6.26 -10.20
CA PRO A 57 -19.56 -6.15 -11.14
C PRO A 57 -20.85 -6.51 -10.39
N THR A 58 -21.76 -5.55 -10.28
CA THR A 58 -23.16 -5.82 -9.99
C THR A 58 -23.70 -6.57 -11.20
N GLU A 59 -24.14 -7.81 -11.00
CA GLU A 59 -24.90 -8.58 -12.00
C GLU A 59 -26.12 -7.76 -12.44
N GLU A 60 -26.17 -7.39 -13.72
CA GLU A 60 -27.42 -7.17 -14.44
C GLU A 60 -27.37 -7.94 -15.76
N LEU A 61 -28.35 -8.84 -15.92
CA LEU A 61 -28.63 -9.64 -17.11
C LEU A 61 -29.11 -8.77 -18.28
N SER A 62 -28.53 -8.95 -19.47
CA SER A 62 -29.30 -9.12 -20.72
C SER A 62 -28.44 -9.63 -21.89
N PRO A 63 -29.02 -10.39 -22.85
CA PRO A 63 -28.31 -11.36 -23.67
C PRO A 63 -27.96 -10.88 -25.09
N GLY A 64 -26.87 -11.47 -25.61
CA GLY A 64 -26.75 -11.89 -27.01
C GLY A 64 -26.25 -10.86 -28.02
N GLU A 65 -24.97 -10.96 -28.38
CA GLU A 65 -24.54 -10.85 -29.78
C GLU A 65 -23.20 -11.57 -29.97
N SER A 66 -23.09 -12.29 -31.08
CA SER A 66 -22.10 -13.34 -31.30
C SER A 66 -21.07 -12.99 -32.38
N LEU A 67 -19.88 -13.60 -32.21
CA LEU A 67 -18.82 -13.96 -33.20
C LEU A 67 -17.68 -12.94 -33.44
N PRO A 68 -16.46 -13.39 -33.85
CA PRO A 68 -16.02 -14.77 -34.14
C PRO A 68 -14.82 -15.28 -33.31
N GLU A 69 -14.69 -16.61 -33.29
CA GLU A 69 -13.58 -17.40 -32.77
C GLU A 69 -12.21 -16.91 -33.24
N THR A 70 -11.27 -16.82 -32.30
CA THR A 70 -9.84 -16.97 -32.58
C THR A 70 -9.19 -17.68 -31.39
N ASP A 71 -8.83 -18.93 -31.63
CA ASP A 71 -7.87 -19.77 -30.90
C ASP A 71 -8.04 -19.96 -29.39
N LEU A 72 -8.88 -20.97 -29.11
CA LEU A 72 -8.89 -21.91 -27.99
C LEU A 72 -7.61 -21.93 -27.11
N ILE A 73 -7.67 -21.18 -25.99
CA ILE A 73 -7.45 -21.80 -24.67
C ILE A 73 -8.78 -21.63 -23.94
N GLU A 74 -9.64 -22.61 -24.10
CA GLU A 74 -10.88 -22.77 -23.37
C GLU A 74 -10.54 -23.13 -21.91
N HIS A 75 -10.14 -22.14 -21.11
CA HIS A 75 -10.33 -22.22 -19.67
C HIS A 75 -11.82 -21.99 -19.43
N SER A 76 -12.60 -23.08 -19.47
CA SER A 76 -13.97 -23.12 -18.97
C SER A 76 -13.99 -22.42 -17.59
N PRO A 77 -14.74 -21.32 -17.39
CA PRO A 77 -14.87 -20.64 -16.10
C PRO A 77 -15.83 -21.44 -15.20
N GLU A 78 -15.56 -22.73 -15.08
CA GLU A 78 -16.38 -23.69 -14.36
C GLU A 78 -15.92 -23.68 -12.90
N LEU A 79 -16.45 -22.72 -12.14
CA LEU A 79 -16.51 -22.74 -10.68
C LEU A 79 -15.23 -23.26 -9.99
N GLU A 80 -14.05 -22.72 -10.32
CA GLU A 80 -12.85 -22.99 -9.52
C GLU A 80 -13.17 -22.61 -8.07
N SER A 81 -13.03 -23.57 -7.16
CA SER A 81 -13.35 -23.29 -5.77
C SER A 81 -12.43 -22.19 -5.25
N PRO A 82 -12.87 -21.39 -4.26
CA PRO A 82 -12.02 -20.34 -3.71
C PRO A 82 -10.63 -20.86 -3.30
N SER A 83 -10.55 -22.10 -2.80
CA SER A 83 -9.27 -22.72 -2.44
C SER A 83 -8.38 -23.01 -3.64
N GLU A 84 -8.91 -23.47 -4.77
CA GLU A 84 -8.14 -23.78 -5.98
C GLU A 84 -7.62 -22.50 -6.63
N ARG A 85 -8.49 -21.50 -6.76
CA ARG A 85 -8.12 -20.16 -7.25
C ARG A 85 -6.96 -19.58 -6.44
N PHE A 86 -7.09 -19.53 -5.12
CA PHE A 86 -6.03 -18.98 -4.27
C PHE A 86 -4.76 -19.84 -4.28
N ARG A 87 -4.85 -21.16 -4.45
CA ARG A 87 -3.68 -22.03 -4.59
C ARG A 87 -2.85 -21.67 -5.83
N LEU A 88 -3.52 -21.39 -6.95
CA LEU A 88 -2.88 -20.93 -8.17
C LEU A 88 -2.27 -19.54 -7.98
N GLU A 89 -2.98 -18.62 -7.34
CA GLU A 89 -2.48 -17.27 -7.04
C GLU A 89 -1.24 -17.30 -6.13
N LEU A 90 -1.23 -18.12 -5.07
CA LEU A 90 -0.05 -18.27 -4.19
C LEU A 90 1.15 -18.85 -4.95
N SER A 91 0.92 -19.79 -5.86
CA SER A 91 1.98 -20.34 -6.71
C SER A 91 2.59 -19.27 -7.61
N ARG A 92 1.75 -18.47 -8.27
CA ARG A 92 2.18 -17.34 -9.11
C ARG A 92 2.93 -16.27 -8.32
N LEU A 93 2.47 -15.93 -7.12
CA LEU A 93 3.15 -14.98 -6.23
C LEU A 93 4.53 -15.47 -5.79
N SER A 94 4.68 -16.77 -5.55
CA SER A 94 5.99 -17.36 -5.22
C SER A 94 6.97 -17.22 -6.39
N GLU A 95 6.50 -17.43 -7.63
CA GLU A 95 7.28 -17.19 -8.85
C GLU A 95 7.64 -15.70 -9.03
N GLU A 96 6.69 -14.79 -8.78
CA GLU A 96 6.92 -13.34 -8.84
C GLU A 96 7.94 -12.88 -7.79
N GLN A 97 7.85 -13.36 -6.55
CA GLN A 97 8.85 -13.15 -5.51
C GLN A 97 10.24 -13.61 -5.99
N ALA A 98 10.34 -14.80 -6.58
CA ALA A 98 11.59 -15.32 -7.10
C ALA A 98 12.13 -14.45 -8.26
N ALA A 99 11.26 -13.98 -9.15
CA ALA A 99 11.63 -13.08 -10.24
C ALA A 99 12.14 -11.73 -9.71
N LEU A 100 11.47 -11.12 -8.72
CA LEU A 100 11.92 -9.88 -8.08
C LEU A 100 13.31 -10.04 -7.46
N ARG A 101 13.56 -11.15 -6.75
CA ARG A 101 14.88 -11.43 -6.16
C ARG A 101 15.99 -11.66 -7.20
N ARG A 102 15.66 -12.10 -8.41
CA ARG A 102 16.64 -12.24 -9.52
C ARG A 102 17.01 -10.89 -10.14
N GLN A 103 16.17 -9.85 -10.03
CA GLN A 103 16.40 -8.52 -10.61
C GLN A 103 17.40 -7.64 -9.82
N ARG A 104 18.38 -8.23 -9.12
CA ARG A 104 19.32 -7.58 -8.18
C ARG A 104 20.03 -6.32 -8.70
N SER A 105 20.15 -6.13 -10.02
CA SER A 105 20.83 -4.97 -10.61
C SER A 105 19.91 -3.77 -10.91
N ARG A 106 18.59 -3.94 -10.93
CA ARG A 106 17.63 -2.90 -11.38
C ARG A 106 16.94 -2.15 -10.25
N ILE A 107 16.79 -2.79 -9.08
CA ILE A 107 16.04 -2.26 -7.94
C ILE A 107 16.90 -2.41 -6.69
N ALA A 108 16.92 -1.41 -5.82
CA ALA A 108 17.64 -1.49 -4.55
C ALA A 108 17.09 -2.66 -3.70
N ALA A 109 17.96 -3.43 -3.06
CA ALA A 109 17.57 -4.63 -2.31
C ALA A 109 16.47 -4.37 -1.25
N ARG A 110 16.50 -3.21 -0.59
CA ARG A 110 15.44 -2.79 0.35
C ARG A 110 14.09 -2.64 -0.34
N GLU A 111 14.07 -1.98 -1.50
CA GLU A 111 12.84 -1.76 -2.26
C GLU A 111 12.28 -3.09 -2.80
N GLN A 112 13.16 -4.02 -3.22
CA GLN A 112 12.74 -5.38 -3.60
C GLN A 112 12.02 -6.09 -2.45
N GLU A 113 12.61 -6.14 -1.25
CA GLU A 113 11.97 -6.81 -0.11
C GLU A 113 10.71 -6.06 0.37
N GLN A 114 10.62 -4.75 0.15
CA GLN A 114 9.41 -3.98 0.43
C GLN A 114 8.28 -4.35 -0.54
N GLN A 115 8.58 -4.51 -1.83
CA GLN A 115 7.62 -4.98 -2.82
C GLN A 115 7.14 -6.40 -2.50
N ILE A 116 8.08 -7.31 -2.18
CA ILE A 116 7.76 -8.69 -1.78
C ILE A 116 6.85 -8.72 -0.55
N ALA A 117 7.19 -7.97 0.50
CA ALA A 117 6.35 -7.89 1.70
C ALA A 117 4.94 -7.36 1.39
N ALA A 118 4.82 -6.38 0.50
CA ALA A 118 3.53 -5.82 0.08
C ALA A 118 2.69 -6.81 -0.74
N LEU A 119 3.32 -7.58 -1.63
CA LEU A 119 2.65 -8.63 -2.41
C LEU A 119 1.99 -9.66 -1.48
N TRP A 120 2.75 -10.20 -0.53
CA TRP A 120 2.24 -11.17 0.42
C TRP A 120 1.18 -10.58 1.36
N ASP A 121 1.34 -9.35 1.85
CA ASP A 121 0.32 -8.70 2.69
C ASP A 121 -0.99 -8.49 1.93
N THR A 122 -0.91 -8.15 0.64
CA THR A 122 -2.08 -7.97 -0.21
C THR A 122 -2.83 -9.29 -0.36
N GLU A 123 -2.11 -10.37 -0.64
CA GLU A 123 -2.73 -11.67 -0.81
C GLU A 123 -3.30 -12.24 0.50
N LEU A 124 -2.59 -12.03 1.62
CA LEU A 124 -3.11 -12.37 2.94
C LEU A 124 -4.45 -11.69 3.22
N GLN A 125 -4.60 -10.43 2.83
CA GLN A 125 -5.85 -9.69 2.97
C GLN A 125 -6.97 -10.27 2.10
N ARG A 126 -6.67 -10.68 0.86
CA ARG A 126 -7.63 -11.30 -0.06
C ARG A 126 -8.14 -12.63 0.49
N ILE A 127 -7.25 -13.54 0.90
CA ILE A 127 -7.61 -14.83 1.50
C ILE A 127 -8.39 -14.61 2.81
N SER A 128 -7.96 -13.66 3.64
CA SER A 128 -8.65 -13.35 4.90
C SER A 128 -10.06 -12.80 4.67
N ALA A 129 -10.26 -11.97 3.65
CA ALA A 129 -11.56 -11.44 3.29
C ALA A 129 -12.51 -12.53 2.76
N GLU A 130 -11.99 -13.41 1.91
CA GLU A 130 -12.71 -14.59 1.42
C GLU A 130 -13.18 -15.46 2.60
N LEU A 131 -12.26 -15.88 3.48
CA LEU A 131 -12.60 -16.65 4.67
C LEU A 131 -13.64 -15.96 5.55
N LEU A 132 -13.47 -14.67 5.82
CA LEU A 132 -14.42 -13.90 6.63
C LEU A 132 -15.84 -13.91 6.08
N SER A 133 -15.98 -13.88 4.75
CA SER A 133 -17.30 -13.90 4.09
C SER A 133 -18.04 -15.21 4.32
N GLN A 134 -17.31 -16.31 4.48
CA GLN A 134 -17.84 -17.66 4.61
C GLN A 134 -18.05 -18.10 6.07
N LEU A 135 -17.42 -17.42 7.04
CA LEU A 135 -17.56 -17.73 8.46
C LEU A 135 -18.90 -17.22 9.03
N SER A 136 -19.44 -17.95 10.02
CA SER A 136 -20.55 -17.49 10.85
C SER A 136 -20.14 -16.32 11.76
N GLU A 137 -21.08 -15.53 12.24
CA GLU A 137 -20.79 -14.32 13.04
C GLU A 137 -19.89 -14.58 14.25
N LYS A 138 -20.17 -15.65 15.01
CA LYS A 138 -19.32 -16.08 16.14
C LYS A 138 -17.89 -16.37 15.69
N LYS A 139 -17.72 -17.17 14.63
CA LYS A 139 -16.40 -17.53 14.09
C LYS A 139 -15.67 -16.34 13.47
N ARG A 140 -16.38 -15.34 12.94
CA ARG A 140 -15.77 -14.10 12.41
C ARG A 140 -15.08 -13.29 13.51
N ALA A 141 -15.64 -13.23 14.72
CA ALA A 141 -15.03 -12.54 15.84
C ALA A 141 -13.69 -13.20 16.25
N ASP A 142 -13.71 -14.51 16.43
CA ASP A 142 -12.52 -15.31 16.76
C ASP A 142 -11.45 -15.19 15.66
N PHE A 143 -11.86 -15.23 14.38
CA PHE A 143 -10.94 -15.04 13.26
C PHE A 143 -10.31 -13.65 13.26
N ARG A 144 -11.09 -12.58 13.47
CA ARG A 144 -10.55 -11.22 13.54
C ARG A 144 -9.54 -11.06 14.68
N GLU A 145 -9.78 -11.70 15.81
CA GLU A 145 -8.83 -11.67 16.92
C GLU A 145 -7.56 -12.46 16.60
N SER A 146 -7.69 -13.65 16.00
CA SER A 146 -6.55 -14.42 15.48
C SER A 146 -5.71 -13.60 14.48
N GLN A 147 -6.35 -12.85 13.58
CA GLN A 147 -5.65 -11.97 12.63
C GLN A 147 -4.94 -10.79 13.32
N LYS A 148 -5.53 -10.22 14.37
CA LYS A 148 -4.84 -9.17 15.16
C LYS A 148 -3.63 -9.74 15.89
N GLN A 149 -3.77 -10.91 16.51
CA GLN A 149 -2.68 -11.57 17.22
C GLN A 149 -1.53 -11.90 16.27
N PHE A 150 -1.85 -12.50 15.13
CA PHE A 150 -0.86 -12.78 14.07
C PHE A 150 -0.08 -11.53 13.68
N ARG A 151 -0.74 -10.38 13.44
CA ARG A 151 -0.03 -9.13 13.08
C ARG A 151 0.93 -8.67 14.16
N ARG A 152 0.57 -8.81 15.45
CA ARG A 152 1.44 -8.46 16.57
C ARG A 152 2.65 -9.40 16.63
N GLU A 153 2.40 -10.70 16.58
CA GLU A 153 3.44 -11.73 16.64
C GLU A 153 4.40 -11.64 15.45
N ARG A 154 3.87 -11.44 14.24
CA ARG A 154 4.68 -11.22 13.04
C ARG A 154 5.61 -10.04 13.21
N ARG A 155 5.10 -8.89 13.67
CA ARG A 155 5.92 -7.70 13.89
C ARG A 155 7.02 -7.96 14.92
N LEU A 156 6.66 -8.53 16.06
CA LEU A 156 7.63 -8.82 17.13
C LEU A 156 8.69 -9.82 16.68
N THR A 157 8.30 -10.85 15.93
CA THR A 157 9.22 -11.88 15.41
C THR A 157 10.14 -11.30 14.35
N ALA A 158 9.62 -10.51 13.41
CA ALA A 158 10.45 -9.83 12.41
C ALA A 158 11.43 -8.82 13.03
N MET A 159 11.05 -8.15 14.12
CA MET A 159 11.96 -7.25 14.86
C MET A 159 13.12 -8.00 15.53
N LYS A 160 12.98 -9.28 15.87
CA LYS A 160 14.07 -10.07 16.48
C LYS A 160 15.19 -10.39 15.50
N GLU A 161 14.92 -10.37 14.20
CA GLU A 161 15.93 -10.60 13.15
C GLU A 161 16.78 -9.35 12.87
N VAL A 162 16.42 -8.21 13.45
CA VAL A 162 17.20 -6.98 13.34
C VAL A 162 18.44 -7.10 14.21
N ASN A 163 19.62 -7.20 13.58
CA ASN A 163 20.90 -7.22 14.26
C ASN A 163 21.39 -5.80 14.58
N THR A 164 21.55 -5.47 15.86
CA THR A 164 21.94 -4.14 16.36
C THR A 164 23.34 -3.67 15.96
N GLY A 165 24.12 -4.51 15.28
CA GLY A 165 25.46 -4.17 14.77
C GLY A 165 25.51 -3.85 13.27
N GLY A 166 24.39 -3.97 12.54
CA GLY A 166 24.32 -3.72 11.10
C GLY A 166 24.01 -2.26 10.76
N SER A 167 24.07 -1.92 9.46
CA SER A 167 23.52 -0.65 8.98
C SER A 167 21.98 -0.68 9.04
N ALA A 168 21.36 0.49 9.23
CA ALA A 168 19.90 0.62 9.23
C ALA A 168 19.23 0.06 7.96
N ALA A 169 19.95 0.05 6.82
CA ALA A 169 19.46 -0.54 5.58
C ALA A 169 19.44 -2.08 5.63
N GLU A 170 20.48 -2.71 6.16
CA GLU A 170 20.58 -4.17 6.32
C GLU A 170 19.57 -4.66 7.35
N GLU A 171 19.42 -3.95 8.46
CA GLU A 171 18.40 -4.20 9.48
C GLU A 171 16.98 -4.18 8.88
N ASN A 172 16.68 -3.18 8.05
CA ASN A 172 15.38 -3.06 7.40
C ASN A 172 15.13 -4.20 6.41
N ILE A 173 16.14 -4.58 5.61
CA ILE A 173 16.07 -5.72 4.70
C ILE A 173 15.81 -7.02 5.48
N ALA A 174 16.51 -7.26 6.59
CA ALA A 174 16.32 -8.45 7.42
C ALA A 174 14.89 -8.50 8.00
N TYR A 175 14.42 -7.37 8.54
CA TYR A 175 13.05 -7.24 9.02
C TYR A 175 12.02 -7.56 7.93
N LEU A 176 12.15 -6.96 6.74
CA LEU A 176 11.21 -7.15 5.63
C LEU A 176 11.19 -8.59 5.12
N LYS A 177 12.36 -9.23 5.01
CA LYS A 177 12.46 -10.66 4.65
C LYS A 177 11.69 -11.53 5.62
N LYS A 178 11.92 -11.36 6.92
CA LYS A 178 11.24 -12.17 7.92
C LYS A 178 9.74 -11.90 7.96
N TYR A 179 9.37 -10.63 7.80
CA TYR A 179 7.99 -10.22 7.72
C TYR A 179 7.27 -10.90 6.54
N ALA A 180 7.87 -10.89 5.35
CA ALA A 180 7.33 -11.56 4.16
C ALA A 180 7.20 -13.08 4.37
N GLU A 181 8.24 -13.75 4.86
CA GLU A 181 8.23 -15.20 5.15
C GLU A 181 7.07 -15.61 6.08
N LEU A 182 6.87 -14.86 7.16
CA LEU A 182 5.78 -15.11 8.11
C LEU A 182 4.40 -14.85 7.49
N THR A 183 4.32 -13.91 6.55
CA THR A 183 3.08 -13.59 5.83
C THR A 183 2.74 -14.67 4.82
N GLU A 184 3.73 -15.11 4.04
CA GLU A 184 3.63 -16.24 3.11
C GLU A 184 3.13 -17.50 3.82
N ARG A 185 3.77 -17.88 4.93
CA ARG A 185 3.33 -19.04 5.73
C ARG A 185 1.87 -18.90 6.16
N ARG A 186 1.48 -17.71 6.60
CA ARG A 186 0.09 -17.45 7.02
C ARG A 186 -0.90 -17.55 5.86
N CYS A 187 -0.53 -17.12 4.65
CA CYS A 187 -1.37 -17.31 3.46
C CYS A 187 -1.67 -18.79 3.24
N TYR A 188 -0.66 -19.67 3.28
CA TYR A 188 -0.87 -21.12 3.15
C TYR A 188 -1.69 -21.71 4.31
N GLU A 189 -1.44 -21.30 5.56
CA GLU A 189 -2.26 -21.73 6.71
C GLU A 189 -3.74 -21.34 6.60
N LEU A 190 -4.03 -20.20 5.96
CA LEU A 190 -5.40 -19.74 5.74
C LEU A 190 -6.03 -20.44 4.53
N LEU A 191 -5.25 -20.73 3.50
CA LEU A 191 -5.69 -21.48 2.32
C LEU A 191 -6.27 -22.83 2.71
N GLU A 192 -5.64 -23.55 3.64
CA GLU A 192 -6.11 -24.84 4.17
C GLU A 192 -7.47 -24.77 4.87
N ARG A 193 -7.93 -23.56 5.22
CA ARG A 193 -9.21 -23.34 5.89
C ARG A 193 -10.33 -22.95 4.92
N LEU A 194 -10.00 -22.68 3.65
CA LEU A 194 -10.99 -22.42 2.62
C LEU A 194 -11.67 -23.73 2.20
N PRO A 195 -12.97 -23.70 1.89
CA PRO A 195 -13.65 -24.86 1.33
C PRO A 195 -13.06 -25.21 -0.03
N ALA A 196 -12.96 -26.51 -0.25
CA ALA A 196 -12.55 -27.11 -1.51
C ALA A 196 -13.60 -26.94 -2.60
#